data_AF-A0A3P7K6Q2-F1
#
_entry.id   AF-A0A3P7K6Q2-F1
#
_cell.length_a   1.000
_cell.length_b   1.000
_cell.length_c   1.000
_cell.angle_alpha   90.00
_cell.angle_beta   90.00
_cell.angle_gamma   90.00
#
_symmetry.space_group_name_H-M   'P 1'
#
loop_
_entity.id
_entity.type
_entity.pdbx_description
1 polymer ?
#
loop_
_entity_poly.entity_id
_entity_poly.type
_entity_poly.pdbx_seq_one_letter_code
_entity_poly.pdbx_strand_id
1 'polypeptide(L)'
;MKTVRREDEDRERKRREDEERERRRREEEERRRREEEERRRKEQEQRKMHEVVGQENPDEWEVMGDLPDVAKITEHEDEMQMYQEETVTKTQFYEMEGTLHKQTGEILTFVEAVRQGLLDLSAGGGQFFDIHSGRISLEKAVELGYIDGAFNDVLNTRYGIRHPESRAELTLLEAIQIGLYDPETRHLYDIHSGEMLELYDWVARGILTMDTQRRLVKMGILKLPPMALHSAIDQGVLNTVSGQFVGKYSHESMPIRDALYHGYLQLVSPQQIPMIAITLSDAIKEGFINANNGEFDDKNTKDTFTLREACSKQLGLLNLYVPEVVNTAENTRLDLKDAMLRNAINTRNGNFTDLQTRRTLSLREAYNEGLISKPSTLTEMLEKDLIDSTNHFIDRGTKHRHTILEAIAAGVLDAEVRHIVDPDEKDVISIAEAMERGILGADGKIILEKQQKEFTIPEAVREGLLTKRVRHSIFD
;
A
#
# COMPACT_ATOMS: atom_id res chain seq x y z
N MET A 1 24.62 -40.39 60.48
CA MET A 1 24.85 -39.22 59.59
C MET A 1 24.14 -39.31 58.22
N LYS A 2 23.71 -40.50 57.74
CA LYS A 2 22.93 -40.64 56.47
C LYS A 2 21.40 -40.52 56.61
N THR A 3 20.85 -40.61 57.82
CA THR A 3 19.40 -40.55 58.07
C THR A 3 18.86 -39.12 58.20
N VAL A 4 19.61 -38.19 58.81
CA VAL A 4 19.18 -36.79 59.00
C VAL A 4 19.11 -36.03 57.66
N ARG A 5 20.01 -36.35 56.71
CA ARG A 5 20.07 -35.66 55.41
C ARG A 5 18.87 -35.98 54.48
N ARG A 6 18.27 -37.16 54.62
CA ARG A 6 17.07 -37.56 53.86
C ARG A 6 15.80 -36.90 54.39
N GLU A 7 15.69 -36.72 55.70
CA GLU A 7 14.53 -36.08 56.30
C GLU A 7 14.46 -34.57 55.99
N ASP A 8 15.60 -33.90 55.86
CA ASP A 8 15.66 -32.49 55.46
C ASP A 8 15.34 -32.30 53.96
N GLU A 9 15.82 -33.20 53.08
CA GLU A 9 15.49 -33.18 51.65
C GLU A 9 13.99 -33.42 51.39
N ASP A 10 13.36 -34.35 52.12
CA ASP A 10 11.92 -34.60 52.00
C ASP A 10 11.08 -33.44 52.55
N ARG A 11 11.53 -32.76 53.60
CA ARG A 11 10.86 -31.54 54.12
C ARG A 11 10.96 -30.38 53.13
N GLU A 12 12.11 -30.19 52.51
CA GLU A 12 12.30 -29.13 51.53
C GLU A 12 11.50 -29.38 50.24
N ARG A 13 11.42 -30.65 49.79
CA ARG A 13 10.59 -31.06 48.66
C ARG A 13 9.11 -30.79 48.92
N LYS A 14 8.62 -31.16 50.10
CA LYS A 14 7.21 -30.97 50.49
C LYS A 14 6.86 -29.49 50.58
N ARG A 15 7.78 -28.66 51.09
CA ARG A 15 7.61 -27.20 51.14
C ARG A 15 7.52 -26.58 49.74
N ARG A 16 8.36 -27.02 48.79
CA ARG A 16 8.31 -26.53 47.39
C ARG A 16 7.01 -26.97 46.70
N GLU A 17 6.54 -28.20 46.94
CA GLU A 17 5.26 -28.68 46.41
C GLU A 17 4.07 -27.90 46.97
N ASP A 18 4.10 -27.53 48.25
CA ASP A 18 3.05 -26.70 48.87
C ASP A 18 3.09 -25.25 48.36
N GLU A 19 4.28 -24.66 48.20
CA GLU A 19 4.44 -23.32 47.60
C GLU A 19 3.97 -23.28 46.13
N GLU A 20 4.23 -24.33 45.35
CA GLU A 20 3.76 -24.43 43.96
C GLU A 20 2.24 -24.62 43.87
N ARG A 21 1.64 -25.41 44.79
CA ARG A 21 0.18 -25.55 44.89
C ARG A 21 -0.50 -24.25 45.27
N GLU A 22 0.09 -23.49 46.20
CA GLU A 22 -0.46 -22.20 46.60
C GLU A 22 -0.37 -21.17 45.48
N ARG A 23 0.74 -21.18 44.72
CA ARG A 23 0.90 -20.34 43.53
C ARG A 23 -0.14 -20.66 42.45
N ARG A 24 -0.35 -21.95 42.14
CA ARG A 24 -1.38 -22.36 41.16
C ARG A 24 -2.80 -21.97 41.61
N ARG A 25 -3.11 -22.04 42.91
CA ARG A 25 -4.40 -21.56 43.44
C ARG A 25 -4.57 -20.05 43.26
N ARG A 26 -3.54 -19.25 43.50
CA ARG A 26 -3.58 -17.79 43.30
C ARG A 26 -3.74 -17.43 41.83
N GLU A 27 -3.04 -18.11 40.93
CA GLU A 27 -3.17 -17.93 39.49
C GLU A 27 -4.58 -18.33 38.98
N GLU A 28 -5.17 -19.38 39.54
CA GLU A 28 -6.56 -19.79 39.21
C GLU A 28 -7.61 -18.82 39.76
N GLU A 29 -7.44 -18.29 40.98
CA GLU A 29 -8.33 -17.25 41.54
C GLU A 29 -8.23 -15.95 40.75
N GLU A 30 -7.03 -15.54 40.34
CA GLU A 30 -6.83 -14.33 39.54
C GLU A 30 -7.46 -14.47 38.15
N ARG A 31 -7.34 -15.65 37.53
CA ARG A 31 -8.02 -15.98 36.28
C ARG A 31 -9.55 -15.92 36.42
N ARG A 32 -10.11 -16.52 37.48
CA ARG A 32 -11.56 -16.47 37.74
C ARG A 32 -12.07 -15.04 37.95
N ARG A 33 -11.30 -14.19 38.64
CA ARG A 33 -11.65 -12.77 38.80
C ARG A 33 -11.67 -12.02 37.47
N ARG A 34 -10.69 -12.25 36.59
CA ARG A 34 -10.66 -11.64 35.25
C ARG A 34 -11.83 -12.11 34.39
N GLU A 35 -12.16 -13.40 34.43
CA GLU A 35 -13.32 -13.96 33.73
C GLU A 35 -14.66 -13.39 34.27
N GLU A 36 -14.77 -13.16 35.58
CA GLU A 36 -15.97 -12.55 36.19
C GLU A 36 -16.10 -11.05 35.87
N GLU A 37 -14.98 -10.30 35.85
CA GLU A 37 -14.96 -8.90 35.41
C GLU A 37 -15.32 -8.75 33.93
N GLU A 38 -14.81 -9.64 33.06
CA GLU A 38 -15.14 -9.64 31.64
C GLU A 38 -16.62 -9.97 31.41
N ARG A 39 -17.18 -10.91 32.20
CA ARG A 39 -18.60 -11.26 32.15
C ARG A 39 -19.49 -10.10 32.60
N ARG A 40 -19.12 -9.39 33.68
CA ARG A 40 -19.82 -8.18 34.13
C ARG A 40 -19.75 -7.04 33.10
N ARG A 41 -18.62 -6.89 32.42
CA ARG A 41 -18.45 -5.90 31.34
C ARG A 41 -19.36 -6.22 30.16
N LYS A 42 -19.43 -7.48 29.73
CA LYS A 42 -20.36 -7.95 28.68
C LYS A 42 -21.82 -7.76 29.08
N GLU A 43 -22.18 -8.02 30.33
CA GLU A 43 -23.54 -7.75 30.85
C GLU A 43 -23.87 -6.24 30.88
N GLN A 44 -22.89 -5.37 31.18
CA GLN A 44 -23.07 -3.92 31.09
C GLN A 44 -23.19 -3.42 29.64
N GLU A 45 -22.42 -4.00 28.71
CA GLU A 45 -22.49 -3.69 27.29
C GLU A 45 -23.83 -4.17 26.68
N GLN A 46 -24.33 -5.35 27.08
CA GLN A 46 -25.67 -5.83 26.71
C GLN A 46 -26.79 -4.97 27.30
N ARG A 47 -26.64 -4.49 28.54
CA ARG A 47 -27.60 -3.54 29.14
C ARG A 47 -27.59 -2.20 28.42
N LYS A 48 -26.41 -1.69 28.03
CA LYS A 48 -26.30 -0.47 27.21
C LYS A 48 -26.92 -0.66 25.83
N MET A 49 -26.79 -1.83 25.21
CA MET A 49 -27.50 -2.13 23.96
C MET A 49 -29.02 -2.19 24.15
N HIS A 50 -29.52 -2.78 25.23
CA HIS A 50 -30.96 -2.79 25.54
C HIS A 50 -31.51 -1.40 25.89
N GLU A 51 -30.68 -0.51 26.45
CA GLU A 51 -31.07 0.87 26.77
C GLU A 51 -31.12 1.77 25.53
N VAL A 52 -30.32 1.45 24.49
CA VAL A 52 -30.32 2.16 23.19
C VAL A 52 -31.48 1.70 22.29
N VAL A 53 -32.03 0.50 22.49
CA VAL A 53 -33.17 -0.04 21.73
C VAL A 53 -34.53 0.41 22.32
N GLY A 54 -34.53 1.15 23.44
CA GLY A 54 -35.74 1.57 24.16
C GLY A 54 -36.44 2.86 23.68
N GLN A 55 -36.07 3.42 22.52
CA GLN A 55 -36.82 4.52 21.90
C GLN A 55 -37.12 4.18 20.44
N GLU A 56 -38.25 3.53 20.19
CA GLU A 56 -39.22 3.88 19.15
C GLU A 56 -40.51 3.04 19.31
N ASN A 57 -41.61 3.58 18.79
CA ASN A 57 -42.99 3.31 19.17
C ASN A 57 -43.52 1.89 18.84
N PRO A 58 -44.63 1.48 19.50
CA PRO A 58 -45.22 0.15 19.42
C PRO A 58 -46.27 0.07 18.30
N ASP A 59 -46.18 -0.95 17.45
CA ASP A 59 -47.32 -1.66 16.85
C ASP A 59 -46.78 -2.74 15.91
N GLU A 60 -46.81 -3.99 16.37
CA GLU A 60 -47.21 -5.19 15.62
C GLU A 60 -46.95 -6.43 16.48
N TRP A 61 -48.03 -7.11 16.85
CA TRP A 61 -47.99 -8.39 17.55
C TRP A 61 -48.15 -9.51 16.53
N GLU A 62 -47.21 -10.44 16.47
CA GLU A 62 -47.53 -11.82 16.10
C GLU A 62 -46.97 -12.81 17.12
N VAL A 63 -47.88 -13.70 17.54
CA VAL A 63 -47.74 -14.70 18.58
C VAL A 63 -47.00 -15.91 18.01
N MET A 64 -45.80 -16.22 18.51
CA MET A 64 -45.15 -17.51 18.22
C MET A 64 -45.77 -18.61 19.09
N GLY A 65 -46.39 -19.59 18.42
CA GLY A 65 -46.79 -20.87 18.99
C GLY A 65 -45.62 -21.87 19.06
N ASP A 66 -45.85 -22.93 19.83
CA ASP A 66 -44.88 -23.92 20.32
C ASP A 66 -43.97 -24.58 19.26
N LEU A 67 -42.70 -24.78 19.64
CA LEU A 67 -41.69 -25.56 18.91
C LEU A 67 -42.03 -27.07 18.91
N PRO A 68 -41.91 -27.78 17.77
CA PRO A 68 -41.84 -29.23 17.78
C PRO A 68 -40.43 -29.74 18.09
N ASP A 69 -40.36 -30.69 19.02
CA ASP A 69 -39.21 -31.55 19.29
C ASP A 69 -38.84 -32.36 18.03
N VAL A 70 -37.56 -32.27 17.62
CA VAL A 70 -36.73 -33.19 16.81
C VAL A 70 -36.01 -32.44 15.69
N ALA A 71 -34.68 -32.35 15.84
CA ALA A 71 -33.77 -31.74 14.88
C ALA A 71 -33.75 -32.50 13.54
N LYS A 72 -34.03 -31.80 12.44
CA LYS A 72 -33.61 -32.21 11.10
C LYS A 72 -32.33 -31.48 10.75
N ILE A 73 -31.30 -32.25 10.43
CA ILE A 73 -30.06 -31.76 9.84
C ILE A 73 -30.40 -31.35 8.41
N THR A 74 -30.36 -30.05 8.12
CA THR A 74 -30.36 -29.51 6.75
C THR A 74 -29.04 -28.77 6.57
N GLU A 75 -28.11 -29.41 5.88
CA GLU A 75 -26.94 -28.75 5.32
C GLU A 75 -27.38 -27.83 4.17
N HIS A 76 -26.80 -26.62 4.17
CA HIS A 76 -26.67 -25.67 3.05
C HIS A 76 -27.91 -24.99 2.47
N GLU A 77 -28.36 -23.92 3.12
CA GLU A 77 -28.90 -22.72 2.43
C GLU A 77 -28.33 -21.43 3.06
N ASP A 78 -28.10 -21.43 4.38
CA ASP A 78 -27.63 -20.25 5.14
C ASP A 78 -26.25 -19.71 4.74
N GLU A 79 -25.32 -20.58 4.31
CA GLU A 79 -24.01 -20.09 3.82
C GLU A 79 -24.17 -19.30 2.53
N MET A 80 -25.01 -19.76 1.60
CA MET A 80 -25.20 -19.12 0.29
C MET A 80 -25.94 -17.79 0.43
N GLN A 81 -26.90 -17.71 1.36
CA GLN A 81 -27.59 -16.47 1.70
C GLN A 81 -26.70 -15.48 2.47
N MET A 82 -25.86 -15.93 3.41
CA MET A 82 -24.87 -15.03 4.04
C MET A 82 -23.83 -14.54 3.04
N TYR A 83 -23.32 -15.38 2.14
CA TYR A 83 -22.43 -14.91 1.07
C TYR A 83 -23.14 -13.90 0.18
N GLN A 84 -24.42 -14.11 -0.18
CA GLN A 84 -25.20 -13.15 -0.98
C GLN A 84 -25.52 -11.86 -0.21
N GLU A 85 -25.90 -11.89 1.05
CA GLU A 85 -26.21 -10.69 1.83
C GLU A 85 -24.93 -9.92 2.20
N GLU A 86 -23.84 -10.61 2.51
CA GLU A 86 -22.54 -10.01 2.83
C GLU A 86 -21.83 -9.50 1.56
N THR A 87 -22.00 -10.17 0.42
CA THR A 87 -21.61 -9.58 -0.89
C THR A 87 -22.52 -8.41 -1.19
N VAL A 88 -23.85 -8.50 -1.15
CA VAL A 88 -24.78 -7.39 -1.45
C VAL A 88 -24.55 -6.17 -0.58
N THR A 89 -24.23 -6.32 0.71
CA THR A 89 -23.90 -5.16 1.58
C THR A 89 -22.47 -4.63 1.38
N LYS A 90 -21.53 -5.42 0.88
CA LYS A 90 -20.19 -4.94 0.46
C LYS A 90 -20.14 -4.43 -0.99
N THR A 91 -21.02 -4.90 -1.88
CA THR A 91 -21.05 -4.61 -3.32
C THR A 91 -21.98 -3.47 -3.68
N GLN A 92 -22.93 -3.08 -2.81
CA GLN A 92 -23.83 -1.93 -3.04
C GLN A 92 -23.11 -0.57 -3.20
N PHE A 93 -21.81 -0.48 -2.88
CA PHE A 93 -21.08 0.79 -2.92
C PHE A 93 -19.79 0.80 -3.74
N TYR A 94 -19.32 -0.34 -4.27
CA TYR A 94 -17.93 -0.41 -4.77
C TYR A 94 -17.69 -1.06 -6.13
N GLU A 95 -18.67 -1.73 -6.72
CA GLU A 95 -18.51 -2.38 -8.02
C GLU A 95 -19.76 -2.09 -8.86
N MET A 96 -19.62 -1.67 -10.12
CA MET A 96 -20.79 -1.67 -11.01
C MET A 96 -21.33 -3.10 -11.01
N GLU A 97 -22.56 -3.26 -10.52
CA GLU A 97 -23.18 -4.53 -10.12
C GLU A 97 -22.94 -5.63 -11.16
N GLY A 98 -22.65 -6.83 -10.65
CA GLY A 98 -22.05 -7.89 -11.45
C GLY A 98 -22.95 -8.47 -12.54
N THR A 99 -22.32 -8.76 -13.67
CA THR A 99 -22.82 -9.61 -14.75
C THR A 99 -23.04 -11.04 -14.26
N LEU A 100 -24.22 -11.61 -14.48
CA LEU A 100 -24.48 -13.01 -14.16
C LEU A 100 -23.98 -13.88 -15.31
N HIS A 101 -22.90 -14.62 -15.08
CA HIS A 101 -22.43 -15.62 -16.03
C HIS A 101 -23.24 -16.91 -15.88
N LYS A 102 -24.28 -17.10 -16.71
CA LYS A 102 -25.26 -18.20 -16.56
C LYS A 102 -24.68 -19.63 -16.63
N GLN A 103 -23.46 -19.84 -17.14
CA GLN A 103 -22.85 -21.18 -17.15
C GLN A 103 -22.13 -21.53 -15.85
N THR A 104 -21.58 -20.53 -15.16
CA THR A 104 -20.89 -20.74 -13.87
C THR A 104 -21.80 -20.41 -12.69
N GLY A 105 -22.89 -19.65 -12.93
CA GLY A 105 -23.75 -19.12 -11.87
C GLY A 105 -23.09 -18.01 -11.07
N GLU A 106 -21.90 -17.55 -11.51
CA GLU A 106 -21.12 -16.53 -10.82
C GLU A 106 -21.59 -15.13 -11.23
N ILE A 107 -21.67 -14.25 -10.24
CA ILE A 107 -21.86 -12.82 -10.44
C ILE A 107 -20.48 -12.22 -10.57
N LEU A 108 -20.09 -11.83 -11.78
CA LEU A 108 -18.81 -11.19 -12.09
C LEU A 108 -19.00 -9.69 -12.13
N THR A 109 -18.21 -8.95 -11.37
CA THR A 109 -18.25 -7.49 -11.38
C THR A 109 -17.95 -6.95 -12.78
N PHE A 110 -18.38 -5.72 -13.09
CA PHE A 110 -18.06 -5.11 -14.37
C PHE A 110 -16.56 -5.16 -14.71
N VAL A 111 -15.71 -4.89 -13.72
CA VAL A 111 -14.25 -4.86 -13.89
C VAL A 111 -13.74 -6.27 -14.23
N GLU A 112 -14.26 -7.29 -13.56
CA GLU A 112 -13.95 -8.69 -13.85
C GLU A 112 -14.44 -9.11 -15.24
N ALA A 113 -15.63 -8.67 -15.66
CA ALA A 113 -16.18 -8.97 -16.98
C ALA A 113 -15.34 -8.35 -18.12
N VAL A 114 -14.85 -7.12 -17.95
CA VAL A 114 -13.91 -6.50 -18.90
C VAL A 114 -12.58 -7.25 -18.90
N ARG A 115 -12.00 -7.51 -17.73
CA ARG A 115 -10.69 -8.16 -17.60
C ARG A 115 -10.68 -9.59 -18.16
N GLN A 116 -11.77 -10.34 -18.01
CA GLN A 116 -11.93 -11.68 -18.57
C GLN A 116 -12.27 -11.67 -20.08
N GLY A 117 -12.46 -10.48 -20.68
CA GLY A 117 -12.83 -10.33 -22.09
C GLY A 117 -14.27 -10.73 -22.40
N LEU A 118 -15.12 -10.86 -21.37
CA LEU A 118 -16.55 -11.09 -21.51
C LEU A 118 -17.28 -9.84 -22.01
N LEU A 119 -16.74 -8.66 -21.71
CA LEU A 119 -17.27 -7.37 -22.13
C LEU A 119 -16.25 -6.64 -23.03
N ASP A 120 -16.58 -6.48 -24.30
CA ASP A 120 -15.78 -5.72 -25.27
C ASP A 120 -16.44 -4.36 -25.51
N LEU A 121 -15.93 -3.32 -24.85
CA LEU A 121 -16.42 -1.96 -24.98
C LEU A 121 -15.74 -1.16 -26.10
N SER A 122 -14.74 -1.75 -26.75
CA SER A 122 -13.99 -1.10 -27.84
C SER A 122 -14.78 -1.10 -29.15
N ALA A 123 -15.66 -2.10 -29.34
CA ALA A 123 -16.55 -2.19 -30.49
C ALA A 123 -17.76 -1.24 -30.35
N GLY A 124 -18.11 -0.53 -31.42
CA GLY A 124 -19.17 0.50 -31.43
C GLY A 124 -20.52 -0.02 -30.89
N GLY A 125 -20.82 0.37 -29.65
CA GLY A 125 -22.03 0.02 -28.91
C GLY A 125 -21.82 -0.94 -27.71
N GLY A 126 -20.61 -1.49 -27.55
CA GLY A 126 -20.31 -2.50 -26.56
C GLY A 126 -20.87 -3.88 -26.94
N GLN A 127 -20.08 -4.93 -26.73
CA GLN A 127 -20.47 -6.31 -27.00
C GLN A 127 -20.26 -7.16 -25.76
N PHE A 128 -21.18 -8.08 -25.51
CA PHE A 128 -21.05 -9.12 -24.50
C PHE A 128 -20.75 -10.44 -25.19
N PHE A 129 -19.78 -11.20 -24.69
CA PHE A 129 -19.45 -12.52 -25.20
C PHE A 129 -20.23 -13.58 -24.45
N ASP A 130 -21.21 -14.19 -25.13
CA ASP A 130 -21.89 -15.39 -24.68
C ASP A 130 -21.27 -16.63 -25.35
N ILE A 131 -21.12 -17.71 -24.57
CA ILE A 131 -20.45 -18.94 -25.02
C ILE A 131 -21.33 -19.71 -26.03
N HIS A 132 -22.66 -19.56 -25.98
CA HIS A 132 -23.58 -20.24 -26.90
C HIS A 132 -23.93 -19.41 -28.15
N SER A 133 -24.16 -18.12 -27.98
CA SER A 133 -24.61 -17.19 -29.03
C SER A 133 -23.49 -16.33 -29.62
N GLY A 134 -22.28 -16.42 -29.06
CA GLY A 134 -21.13 -15.62 -29.47
C GLY A 134 -21.26 -14.18 -28.98
N ARG A 135 -20.73 -13.22 -29.76
CA ARG A 135 -20.80 -11.80 -29.41
C ARG A 135 -22.21 -11.25 -29.68
N ILE A 136 -22.87 -10.76 -28.63
CA ILE A 136 -24.19 -10.11 -28.67
C ILE A 136 -24.09 -8.65 -28.23
N SER A 137 -25.07 -7.82 -28.59
CA SER A 137 -25.13 -6.43 -28.12
C SER A 137 -25.45 -6.37 -26.62
N LEU A 138 -25.04 -5.29 -25.94
CA LEU A 138 -25.39 -5.05 -24.54
C LEU A 138 -26.90 -5.04 -24.31
N GLU A 139 -27.67 -4.42 -25.20
CA GLU A 139 -29.13 -4.41 -25.15
C GLU A 139 -29.71 -5.83 -25.17
N LYS A 140 -29.17 -6.69 -26.05
CA LYS A 140 -29.62 -8.08 -26.12
C LYS A 140 -29.20 -8.87 -24.89
N ALA A 141 -28.04 -8.56 -24.32
CA ALA A 141 -27.57 -9.16 -23.09
C ALA A 141 -28.45 -8.78 -21.89
N VAL A 142 -28.94 -7.53 -21.82
CA VAL A 142 -29.93 -7.09 -20.83
C VAL A 142 -31.27 -7.81 -21.02
N GLU A 143 -31.80 -7.90 -22.25
CA GLU A 143 -33.06 -8.62 -22.52
C GLU A 143 -33.00 -10.10 -22.08
N LEU A 144 -31.82 -10.72 -22.22
CA LEU A 144 -31.59 -12.11 -21.84
C LEU A 144 -31.28 -12.26 -20.34
N GLY A 145 -31.18 -11.15 -19.60
CA GLY A 145 -30.86 -11.11 -18.16
C GLY A 145 -29.43 -11.54 -17.85
N TYR A 146 -28.48 -11.28 -18.77
CA TYR A 146 -27.04 -11.48 -18.53
C TYR A 146 -26.38 -10.27 -17.85
N ILE A 147 -26.96 -9.08 -18.08
CA ILE A 147 -26.48 -7.80 -17.55
C ILE A 147 -27.69 -7.08 -16.95
N ASP A 148 -27.50 -6.37 -15.84
CA ASP A 148 -28.56 -5.56 -15.25
C ASP A 148 -28.99 -4.42 -16.20
N GLY A 149 -30.28 -4.08 -16.20
CA GLY A 149 -30.82 -3.01 -17.02
C GLY A 149 -30.24 -1.64 -16.67
N ALA A 150 -30.01 -1.38 -15.38
CA ALA A 150 -29.42 -0.12 -14.92
C ALA A 150 -28.00 0.10 -15.46
N PHE A 151 -27.28 -0.97 -15.79
CA PHE A 151 -25.93 -0.90 -16.33
C PHE A 151 -25.86 -0.30 -17.73
N ASN A 152 -26.78 -0.68 -18.61
CA ASN A 152 -26.84 -0.10 -19.96
C ASN A 152 -27.17 1.40 -19.88
N ASP A 153 -28.00 1.80 -18.91
CA ASP A 153 -28.31 3.20 -18.65
C ASP A 153 -27.06 3.95 -18.16
N VAL A 154 -26.26 3.37 -17.27
CA VAL A 154 -24.99 3.96 -16.81
C VAL A 154 -24.04 4.20 -17.99
N LEU A 155 -23.79 3.21 -18.84
CA LEU A 155 -22.87 3.37 -19.97
C LEU A 155 -23.31 4.44 -20.99
N ASN A 156 -24.61 4.57 -21.22
CA ASN A 156 -25.17 5.54 -22.16
C ASN A 156 -25.49 6.91 -21.54
N THR A 157 -25.32 7.07 -20.23
CA THR A 157 -25.54 8.35 -19.55
C THR A 157 -24.41 9.33 -19.84
N ARG A 158 -24.79 10.59 -20.10
CA ARG A 158 -23.86 11.73 -20.20
C ARG A 158 -23.59 12.28 -18.81
N TYR A 159 -22.42 11.96 -18.29
CA TYR A 159 -22.00 12.31 -16.92
C TYR A 159 -21.33 13.68 -16.82
N GLY A 160 -21.36 14.52 -17.87
CA GLY A 160 -20.60 15.76 -17.93
C GLY A 160 -19.12 15.59 -18.24
N ILE A 161 -18.66 14.39 -18.61
CA ILE A 161 -17.33 14.14 -19.18
C ILE A 161 -17.32 14.73 -20.59
N ARG A 162 -16.32 15.54 -20.92
CA ARG A 162 -16.21 16.22 -22.22
C ARG A 162 -14.99 15.75 -22.98
N HIS A 163 -15.14 15.67 -24.30
CA HIS A 163 -14.03 15.40 -25.20
C HIS A 163 -12.98 16.52 -25.08
N PRO A 164 -11.67 16.18 -24.95
CA PRO A 164 -10.61 17.17 -24.70
C PRO A 164 -10.49 18.24 -25.79
N GLU A 165 -10.70 17.87 -27.06
CA GLU A 165 -10.61 18.79 -28.21
C GLU A 165 -11.94 19.46 -28.57
N SER A 166 -12.99 18.70 -28.89
CA SER A 166 -14.28 19.24 -29.35
C SER A 166 -15.15 19.83 -28.22
N ARG A 167 -14.85 19.51 -26.95
CA ARG A 167 -15.65 19.86 -25.76
C ARG A 167 -17.10 19.39 -25.77
N ALA A 168 -17.44 18.52 -26.72
CA ALA A 168 -18.70 17.81 -26.74
C ALA A 168 -18.79 16.92 -25.50
N GLU A 169 -19.96 16.90 -24.87
CA GLU A 169 -20.22 16.00 -23.75
C GLU A 169 -20.34 14.57 -24.28
N LEU A 170 -19.67 13.63 -23.63
CA LEU A 170 -19.61 12.23 -24.02
C LEU A 170 -20.47 11.38 -23.09
N THR A 171 -21.00 10.28 -23.60
CA THR A 171 -21.47 9.18 -22.74
C THR A 171 -20.27 8.47 -22.12
N LEU A 172 -20.49 7.71 -21.04
CA LEU A 172 -19.41 6.92 -20.44
C LEU A 172 -18.82 5.92 -21.45
N LEU A 173 -19.67 5.29 -22.27
CA LEU A 173 -19.26 4.39 -23.34
C LEU A 173 -18.43 5.08 -24.43
N GLU A 174 -18.84 6.26 -24.88
CA GLU A 174 -18.08 7.06 -25.84
C GLU A 174 -16.69 7.42 -25.28
N ALA A 175 -16.60 7.77 -23.99
CA ALA A 175 -15.32 8.04 -23.32
C ALA A 175 -14.40 6.81 -23.24
N ILE A 176 -14.96 5.62 -23.02
CA ILE A 176 -14.21 4.34 -23.04
C ILE A 176 -13.67 4.05 -24.44
N GLN A 177 -14.52 4.19 -25.46
CA GLN A 177 -14.17 3.86 -26.84
C GLN A 177 -13.02 4.70 -27.42
N ILE A 178 -12.95 5.97 -27.04
CA ILE A 178 -11.86 6.86 -27.47
C ILE A 178 -10.60 6.72 -26.60
N GLY A 179 -10.61 5.84 -25.59
CA GLY A 179 -9.51 5.66 -24.65
C GLY A 179 -9.34 6.81 -23.64
N LEU A 180 -10.36 7.67 -23.48
CA LEU A 180 -10.33 8.78 -22.52
C LEU A 180 -10.60 8.30 -21.08
N TYR A 181 -11.37 7.23 -20.91
CA TYR A 181 -11.71 6.67 -19.61
C TYR A 181 -11.45 5.16 -19.60
N ASP A 182 -10.67 4.70 -18.64
CA ASP A 182 -10.45 3.28 -18.41
C ASP A 182 -11.38 2.81 -17.30
N PRO A 183 -12.27 1.84 -17.58
CA PRO A 183 -13.28 1.47 -16.63
C PRO A 183 -12.78 0.43 -15.59
N GLU A 184 -11.59 -0.17 -15.79
CA GLU A 184 -10.91 -1.01 -14.78
C GLU A 184 -10.28 -0.14 -13.69
N THR A 185 -9.49 0.87 -14.08
CA THR A 185 -8.82 1.78 -13.15
C THR A 185 -9.76 2.90 -12.67
N ARG A 186 -10.81 3.21 -13.43
CA ARG A 186 -11.74 4.35 -13.25
C ARG A 186 -11.03 5.70 -13.33
N HIS A 187 -9.94 5.77 -14.11
CA HIS A 187 -9.15 6.97 -14.34
C HIS A 187 -9.35 7.51 -15.76
N LEU A 188 -8.93 8.76 -15.96
CA LEU A 188 -8.94 9.41 -17.27
C LEU A 188 -7.54 9.37 -17.89
N TYR A 189 -7.48 9.16 -19.20
CA TYR A 189 -6.24 9.02 -19.97
C TYR A 189 -6.21 9.96 -21.16
N ASP A 190 -5.02 10.35 -21.59
CA ASP A 190 -4.83 11.13 -22.80
C ASP A 190 -5.12 10.25 -24.01
N ILE A 191 -6.02 10.70 -24.88
CA ILE A 191 -6.46 9.95 -26.07
C ILE A 191 -5.36 9.72 -27.10
N HIS A 192 -4.24 10.47 -27.04
CA HIS A 192 -3.12 10.36 -27.97
C HIS A 192 -1.92 9.65 -27.35
N SER A 193 -1.50 10.05 -26.14
CA SER A 193 -0.34 9.45 -25.48
C SER A 193 -0.67 8.16 -24.73
N GLY A 194 -1.94 7.95 -24.36
CA GLY A 194 -2.34 6.85 -23.49
C GLY A 194 -1.84 6.98 -22.04
N GLU A 195 -1.34 8.16 -21.65
CA GLU A 195 -0.88 8.41 -20.29
C GLU A 195 -2.05 8.85 -19.39
N MET A 196 -2.02 8.45 -18.12
CA MET A 196 -3.02 8.85 -17.14
C MET A 196 -2.99 10.38 -16.96
N LEU A 197 -4.16 11.00 -17.03
CA LEU A 197 -4.32 12.44 -16.85
C LEU A 197 -4.36 12.81 -15.38
N GLU A 198 -3.60 13.84 -15.01
CA GLU A 198 -3.61 14.42 -13.66
C GLU A 198 -4.82 15.34 -13.44
N LEU A 199 -5.12 15.64 -12.17
CA LEU A 199 -6.25 16.52 -11.80
C LEU A 199 -6.22 17.88 -12.51
N TYR A 200 -5.03 18.43 -12.73
CA TYR A 200 -4.85 19.70 -13.42
C TYR A 200 -5.28 19.61 -14.88
N ASP A 201 -4.93 18.53 -15.57
CA ASP A 201 -5.26 18.32 -16.98
C ASP A 201 -6.76 18.24 -17.21
N TRP A 202 -7.50 17.62 -16.28
CA TRP A 202 -8.95 17.48 -16.39
C TRP A 202 -9.65 18.84 -16.52
N VAL A 203 -9.19 19.80 -15.71
CA VAL A 203 -9.74 21.17 -15.67
C VAL A 203 -9.19 22.01 -16.80
N ALA A 204 -7.88 21.98 -17.02
CA ALA A 204 -7.21 22.80 -18.02
C ALA A 204 -7.71 22.50 -19.44
N ARG A 205 -7.95 21.22 -19.74
CA ARG A 205 -8.47 20.76 -21.03
C ARG A 205 -10.01 20.82 -21.10
N GLY A 206 -10.67 21.13 -19.98
CA GLY A 206 -12.12 21.24 -19.89
C GLY A 206 -12.84 19.89 -20.01
N ILE A 207 -12.17 18.79 -19.67
CA ILE A 207 -12.71 17.43 -19.66
C ILE A 207 -13.73 17.29 -18.53
N LEU A 208 -13.43 17.86 -17.36
CA LEU A 208 -14.31 17.87 -16.19
C LEU A 208 -14.41 19.27 -15.56
N THR A 209 -15.58 19.56 -15.01
CA THR A 209 -15.75 20.67 -14.05
C THR A 209 -15.57 20.16 -12.63
N MET A 210 -15.26 21.06 -11.68
CA MET A 210 -15.12 20.70 -10.26
C MET A 210 -16.38 20.05 -9.69
N ASP A 211 -17.57 20.51 -10.09
CA ASP A 211 -18.84 19.94 -9.64
C ASP A 211 -19.10 18.56 -10.25
N THR A 212 -18.77 18.38 -11.54
CA THR A 212 -18.82 17.08 -12.20
C THR A 212 -17.87 16.09 -11.53
N GLN A 213 -16.62 16.49 -11.30
CA GLN A 213 -15.61 15.66 -10.64
C GLN A 213 -16.12 15.17 -9.27
N ARG A 214 -16.57 16.08 -8.40
CA ARG A 214 -17.08 15.71 -7.07
C ARG A 214 -18.27 14.75 -7.15
N ARG A 215 -19.18 14.97 -8.10
CA ARG A 215 -20.33 14.08 -8.31
C ARG A 215 -19.88 12.69 -8.74
N LEU A 216 -18.97 12.59 -9.72
CA LEU A 216 -18.51 11.30 -10.23
C LEU A 216 -17.70 10.51 -9.21
N VAL A 217 -16.91 11.18 -8.38
CA VAL A 217 -16.21 10.54 -7.26
C VAL A 217 -17.20 10.01 -6.24
N LYS A 218 -18.22 10.79 -5.86
CA LYS A 218 -19.28 10.34 -4.94
C LYS A 218 -20.15 9.21 -5.50
N MET A 219 -20.33 9.17 -6.83
CA MET A 219 -21.03 8.09 -7.52
C MET A 219 -20.14 6.86 -7.75
N GLY A 220 -18.85 6.89 -7.39
CA GLY A 220 -17.93 5.79 -7.64
C GLY A 220 -17.57 5.57 -9.12
N ILE A 221 -17.96 6.48 -10.02
CA ILE A 221 -17.64 6.38 -11.46
C ILE A 221 -16.21 6.83 -11.73
N LEU A 222 -15.66 7.76 -10.94
CA LEU A 222 -14.33 8.30 -11.18
C LEU A 222 -13.47 8.11 -9.92
N LYS A 223 -12.29 7.51 -10.08
CA LYS A 223 -11.22 7.59 -9.07
C LYS A 223 -10.36 8.81 -9.36
N LEU A 224 -9.92 9.48 -8.30
CA LEU A 224 -8.88 10.48 -8.43
C LEU A 224 -7.55 9.77 -8.71
N PRO A 225 -6.61 10.42 -9.42
CA PRO A 225 -5.27 9.90 -9.57
C PRO A 225 -4.68 9.56 -8.19
N PRO A 226 -3.95 8.44 -8.06
CA PRO A 226 -3.39 7.99 -6.80
C PRO A 226 -2.55 9.09 -6.16
N MET A 227 -2.79 9.36 -4.88
CA MET A 227 -2.03 10.33 -4.13
C MET A 227 -0.68 9.74 -3.73
N ALA A 228 0.41 10.45 -3.98
CA ALA A 228 1.73 10.04 -3.52
C ALA A 228 1.82 10.05 -1.99
N LEU A 229 2.53 9.07 -1.42
CA LEU A 229 2.66 8.89 0.03
C LEU A 229 3.06 10.17 0.78
N HIS A 230 4.09 10.88 0.30
CA HIS A 230 4.55 12.12 0.93
C HIS A 230 3.43 13.18 0.98
N SER A 231 2.64 13.30 -0.10
CA SER A 231 1.52 14.24 -0.17
C SER A 231 0.41 13.88 0.81
N ALA A 232 0.20 12.60 1.06
CA ALA A 232 -0.79 12.12 2.03
C ALA A 232 -0.38 12.42 3.48
N ILE A 233 0.92 12.31 3.77
CA ILE A 233 1.50 12.67 5.07
C ILE A 233 1.42 14.19 5.26
N ASP A 234 1.87 14.97 4.27
CA ASP A 234 1.89 16.44 4.34
C ASP A 234 0.50 17.06 4.51
N GLN A 235 -0.52 16.47 3.86
CA GLN A 235 -1.91 16.90 4.00
C GLN A 235 -2.58 16.41 5.29
N GLY A 236 -1.90 15.56 6.08
CA GLY A 236 -2.44 14.98 7.32
C GLY A 236 -3.58 14.00 7.10
N VAL A 237 -3.73 13.46 5.88
CA VAL A 237 -4.76 12.48 5.53
C VAL A 237 -4.32 11.04 5.80
N LEU A 238 -3.04 10.81 6.07
CA LEU A 238 -2.49 9.51 6.46
C LEU A 238 -1.83 9.59 7.83
N ASN A 239 -2.26 8.75 8.77
CA ASN A 239 -1.57 8.55 10.03
C ASN A 239 -0.44 7.53 9.87
N THR A 240 0.80 7.97 10.05
CA THR A 240 2.01 7.18 9.80
C THR A 240 2.25 6.09 10.84
N VAL A 241 1.62 6.17 12.02
CA VAL A 241 1.75 5.20 13.12
C VAL A 241 0.67 4.14 13.04
N SER A 242 -0.60 4.55 12.88
CA SER A 242 -1.72 3.60 12.80
C SER A 242 -1.95 3.04 11.39
N GLY A 243 -1.35 3.64 10.36
CA GLY A 243 -1.59 3.28 8.98
C GLY A 243 -3.01 3.58 8.50
N GLN A 244 -3.74 4.48 9.16
CA GLN A 244 -5.10 4.86 8.76
C GLN A 244 -5.07 6.03 7.77
N PHE A 245 -5.68 5.82 6.61
CA PHE A 245 -5.87 6.83 5.56
C PHE A 245 -7.31 7.34 5.58
N VAL A 246 -7.47 8.66 5.49
CA VAL A 246 -8.78 9.34 5.42
C VAL A 246 -8.93 10.01 4.07
N GLY A 247 -9.93 9.57 3.29
CA GLY A 247 -10.21 10.16 1.99
C GLY A 247 -10.56 11.64 2.09
N LYS A 248 -9.86 12.50 1.33
CA LYS A 248 -10.05 13.96 1.37
C LYS A 248 -11.48 14.43 1.09
N TYR A 249 -12.21 13.70 0.24
CA TYR A 249 -13.56 14.07 -0.20
C TYR A 249 -14.66 13.17 0.39
N SER A 250 -14.36 11.89 0.65
CA SER A 250 -15.32 10.96 1.26
C SER A 250 -15.36 11.11 2.77
N HIS A 251 -14.28 11.56 3.40
CA HIS A 251 -14.05 11.52 4.86
C HIS A 251 -14.11 10.10 5.44
N GLU A 252 -14.05 9.09 4.59
CA GLU A 252 -13.99 7.68 4.98
C GLU A 252 -12.58 7.35 5.44
N SER A 253 -12.48 6.59 6.53
CA SER A 253 -11.22 6.06 7.05
C SER A 253 -11.06 4.62 6.61
N MET A 254 -9.88 4.27 6.12
CA MET A 254 -9.51 2.90 5.75
C MET A 254 -8.04 2.60 6.09
N PRO A 255 -7.68 1.33 6.30
CA PRO A 255 -6.28 0.90 6.37
C PRO A 255 -5.50 1.28 5.11
N ILE A 256 -4.20 1.55 5.27
CA ILE A 256 -3.31 1.89 4.15
C ILE A 256 -3.23 0.77 3.10
N ARG A 257 -3.31 -0.50 3.53
CA ARG A 257 -3.36 -1.66 2.61
C ARG A 257 -4.48 -1.48 1.59
N ASP A 258 -5.68 -1.21 2.06
CA ASP A 258 -6.87 -1.04 1.21
C ASP A 258 -6.74 0.21 0.34
N ALA A 259 -6.16 1.29 0.89
CA ALA A 259 -5.89 2.51 0.13
C ALA A 259 -4.88 2.29 -1.01
N LEU A 260 -3.86 1.44 -0.81
CA LEU A 260 -2.89 1.05 -1.83
C LEU A 260 -3.52 0.10 -2.85
N TYR A 261 -4.18 -0.96 -2.38
CA TYR A 261 -4.81 -1.98 -3.22
C TYR A 261 -5.88 -1.38 -4.15
N HIS A 262 -6.65 -0.41 -3.65
CA HIS A 262 -7.65 0.29 -4.47
C HIS A 262 -7.08 1.47 -5.28
N GLY A 263 -5.77 1.74 -5.21
CA GLY A 263 -5.12 2.79 -6.00
C GLY A 263 -5.49 4.21 -5.57
N TYR A 264 -5.88 4.43 -4.31
CA TYR A 264 -6.07 5.77 -3.74
C TYR A 264 -4.74 6.39 -3.30
N LEU A 265 -3.79 5.55 -2.89
CA LEU A 265 -2.42 5.92 -2.55
C LEU A 265 -1.43 5.17 -3.45
N GLN A 266 -0.27 5.79 -3.67
CA GLN A 266 0.91 5.14 -4.22
C GLN A 266 2.13 5.43 -3.36
N LEU A 267 2.93 4.42 -3.06
CA LEU A 267 4.16 4.57 -2.29
C LEU A 267 5.29 5.17 -3.13
N VAL A 268 5.30 4.86 -4.42
CA VAL A 268 6.35 5.26 -5.36
C VAL A 268 5.71 6.02 -6.51
N SER A 269 6.39 7.08 -6.96
CA SER A 269 5.89 7.87 -8.08
C SER A 269 6.27 7.20 -9.41
N PRO A 270 5.34 7.10 -10.38
CA PRO A 270 5.59 6.45 -11.67
C PRO A 270 6.64 7.17 -12.53
N GLN A 271 7.05 8.38 -12.16
CA GLN A 271 8.07 9.17 -12.84
C GLN A 271 9.51 8.64 -12.61
N GLN A 272 9.71 7.69 -11.70
CA GLN A 272 11.00 7.03 -11.52
C GLN A 272 11.22 5.98 -12.61
N ILE A 273 11.50 6.43 -13.83
CA ILE A 273 11.91 5.53 -14.91
C ILE A 273 13.21 4.84 -14.45
N PRO A 274 13.27 3.50 -14.44
CA PRO A 274 14.50 2.79 -14.12
C PRO A 274 15.55 3.14 -15.16
N MET A 275 16.43 4.09 -14.82
CA MET A 275 17.59 4.41 -15.63
C MET A 275 18.69 3.41 -15.33
N ILE A 276 19.36 2.91 -16.38
CA ILE A 276 20.59 2.13 -16.27
C ILE A 276 21.73 3.11 -15.92
N ALA A 277 21.68 3.65 -14.71
CA ALA A 277 22.60 4.65 -14.21
C ALA A 277 22.92 4.35 -12.74
N ILE A 278 24.17 4.58 -12.34
CA ILE A 278 24.63 4.32 -10.97
C ILE A 278 24.31 5.51 -10.07
N THR A 279 24.03 5.29 -8.79
CA THR A 279 23.88 6.39 -7.84
C THR A 279 25.25 6.98 -7.49
N LEU A 280 25.31 8.25 -7.08
CA LEU A 280 26.55 8.89 -6.65
C LEU A 280 27.15 8.17 -5.43
N SER A 281 26.29 7.77 -4.50
CA SER A 281 26.68 6.97 -3.32
C SER A 281 27.33 5.64 -3.69
N ASP A 282 26.79 4.90 -4.66
CA ASP A 282 27.39 3.65 -5.14
C ASP A 282 28.70 3.92 -5.88
N ALA A 283 28.77 4.99 -6.70
CA ALA A 283 30.01 5.38 -7.36
C ALA A 283 31.15 5.70 -6.37
N ILE A 284 30.84 6.35 -5.25
CA ILE A 284 31.81 6.62 -4.17
C ILE A 284 32.24 5.33 -3.46
N LYS A 285 31.28 4.43 -3.21
CA LYS A 285 31.49 3.15 -2.52
C LYS A 285 32.39 2.21 -3.34
N GLU A 286 32.07 2.01 -4.61
CA GLU A 286 32.79 1.13 -5.53
C GLU A 286 34.08 1.77 -6.09
N GLY A 287 34.28 3.07 -5.82
CA GLY A 287 35.50 3.79 -6.19
C GLY A 287 35.59 4.14 -7.68
N PHE A 288 34.45 4.29 -8.36
CA PHE A 288 34.40 4.81 -9.73
C PHE A 288 34.68 6.32 -9.81
N ILE A 289 34.48 7.03 -8.69
CA ILE A 289 34.80 8.44 -8.53
C ILE A 289 35.91 8.64 -7.50
N ASN A 290 36.88 9.46 -7.83
CA ASN A 290 37.78 10.05 -6.87
C ASN A 290 37.01 11.09 -6.04
N ALA A 291 36.47 10.62 -4.91
CA ALA A 291 35.60 11.38 -4.03
C ALA A 291 36.27 12.60 -3.33
N ASN A 292 37.56 12.86 -3.58
CA ASN A 292 38.26 14.05 -3.10
C ASN A 292 38.24 15.22 -4.09
N ASN A 293 38.20 14.93 -5.40
CA ASN A 293 38.22 15.95 -6.47
C ASN A 293 37.04 15.84 -7.44
N GLY A 294 36.22 14.78 -7.35
CA GLY A 294 35.03 14.55 -8.17
C GLY A 294 35.32 14.11 -9.60
N GLU A 295 36.51 13.57 -9.89
CA GLU A 295 36.86 12.99 -11.18
C GLU A 295 36.49 11.51 -11.21
N PHE A 296 36.00 11.04 -12.36
CA PHE A 296 35.73 9.63 -12.62
C PHE A 296 36.86 9.06 -13.47
N ASP A 297 37.28 7.84 -13.14
CA ASP A 297 38.31 7.11 -13.86
C ASP A 297 37.67 5.91 -14.58
N ASP A 298 37.61 5.95 -15.91
CA ASP A 298 37.20 4.78 -16.69
C ASP A 298 38.36 3.79 -16.77
N LYS A 299 38.22 2.65 -16.07
CA LYS A 299 39.23 1.59 -16.02
C LYS A 299 39.48 0.92 -17.37
N ASN A 300 38.55 1.00 -18.31
CA ASN A 300 38.64 0.34 -19.61
C ASN A 300 39.34 1.23 -20.65
N THR A 301 38.99 2.52 -20.71
CA THR A 301 39.54 3.47 -21.69
C THR A 301 40.74 4.25 -21.17
N LYS A 302 40.87 4.37 -19.83
CA LYS A 302 41.77 5.30 -19.12
C LYS A 302 41.44 6.78 -19.34
N ASP A 303 40.26 7.08 -19.88
CA ASP A 303 39.76 8.44 -19.96
C ASP A 303 39.25 8.88 -18.57
N THR A 304 39.40 10.18 -18.29
CA THR A 304 38.85 10.81 -17.09
C THR A 304 37.77 11.81 -17.47
N PHE A 305 36.73 11.89 -16.66
CA PHE A 305 35.66 12.87 -16.84
C PHE A 305 35.20 13.42 -15.49
N THR A 306 34.66 14.63 -15.52
CA THR A 306 34.24 15.35 -14.32
C THR A 306 32.87 14.90 -13.83
N LEU A 307 32.58 15.14 -12.55
CA LEU A 307 31.22 14.95 -12.00
C LEU A 307 30.15 15.70 -12.80
N ARG A 308 30.49 16.88 -13.34
CA ARG A 308 29.58 17.65 -14.20
C ARG A 308 29.25 16.92 -15.50
N GLU A 309 30.24 16.28 -16.11
CA GLU A 309 30.05 15.49 -17.33
C GLU A 309 29.27 14.20 -17.03
N ALA A 310 29.55 13.53 -15.91
CA ALA A 310 28.84 12.34 -15.46
C ALA A 310 27.33 12.59 -15.22
N CYS A 311 26.96 13.78 -14.71
CA CYS A 311 25.58 14.22 -14.54
C CYS A 311 24.92 14.74 -15.83
N SER A 312 25.67 14.94 -16.91
CA SER A 312 25.13 15.50 -18.15
C SER A 312 24.28 14.46 -18.91
N LYS A 313 23.31 14.94 -19.70
CA LYS A 313 22.50 14.06 -20.57
C LYS A 313 23.31 13.30 -21.63
N GLN A 314 24.55 13.72 -21.90
CA GLN A 314 25.39 13.13 -22.93
C GLN A 314 26.03 11.81 -22.46
N LEU A 315 26.51 11.77 -21.23
CA LEU A 315 27.08 10.56 -20.63
C LEU A 315 26.03 9.77 -19.84
N GLY A 316 25.15 10.46 -19.10
CA GLY A 316 24.02 9.85 -18.40
C GLY A 316 24.43 8.77 -17.39
N LEU A 317 25.63 8.85 -16.81
CA LEU A 317 26.19 7.80 -15.97
C LEU A 317 25.56 7.76 -14.59
N LEU A 318 25.26 8.93 -14.03
CA LEU A 318 24.66 9.06 -12.70
C LEU A 318 23.14 9.13 -12.74
N ASN A 319 22.51 8.42 -11.82
CA ASN A 319 21.07 8.52 -11.63
C ASN A 319 20.73 9.82 -10.88
N LEU A 320 20.04 10.73 -11.57
CA LEU A 320 19.75 12.06 -11.04
C LEU A 320 18.51 12.13 -10.15
N TYR A 321 17.68 11.08 -10.12
CA TYR A 321 16.33 11.11 -9.54
C TYR A 321 16.19 10.25 -8.27
N VAL A 322 17.28 9.70 -7.76
CA VAL A 322 17.29 8.95 -6.49
C VAL A 322 17.55 9.93 -5.34
N PRO A 323 16.72 9.95 -4.28
CA PRO A 323 16.89 10.84 -3.14
C PRO A 323 18.06 10.38 -2.26
N GLU A 324 19.28 10.71 -2.67
CA GLU A 324 20.52 10.26 -2.03
C GLU A 324 21.33 11.36 -1.33
N VAL A 325 20.93 12.62 -1.42
CA VAL A 325 21.68 13.76 -0.87
C VAL A 325 20.87 14.45 0.23
N VAL A 326 21.47 14.70 1.39
CA VAL A 326 20.81 15.42 2.49
C VAL A 326 20.92 16.93 2.30
N ASN A 327 19.79 17.62 2.37
CA ASN A 327 19.70 19.06 2.57
C ASN A 327 19.84 19.36 4.07
N THR A 328 21.01 19.82 4.49
CA THR A 328 21.29 20.12 5.91
C THR A 328 20.54 21.33 6.47
N ALA A 329 19.98 22.21 5.61
CA ALA A 329 19.19 23.36 6.05
C ALA A 329 17.74 22.97 6.35
N GLU A 330 17.17 22.03 5.59
CA GLU A 330 15.78 21.58 5.73
C GLU A 330 15.65 20.23 6.46
N ASN A 331 16.77 19.52 6.68
CA ASN A 331 16.80 18.14 7.16
C ASN A 331 15.95 17.18 6.31
N THR A 332 15.94 17.39 5.00
CA THR A 332 15.24 16.57 4.01
C THR A 332 16.23 15.92 3.05
N ARG A 333 15.83 14.85 2.39
CA ARG A 333 16.62 14.23 1.30
C ARG A 333 16.19 14.82 -0.04
N LEU A 334 17.17 15.02 -0.92
CA LEU A 334 17.04 15.54 -2.27
C LEU A 334 17.58 14.52 -3.23
N ASP A 335 16.99 14.47 -4.42
CA ASP A 335 17.63 13.83 -5.55
C ASP A 335 18.88 14.63 -5.99
N LEU A 336 19.74 13.98 -6.77
CA LEU A 336 21.00 14.60 -7.19
C LEU A 336 20.76 15.84 -8.06
N LYS A 337 19.69 15.86 -8.85
CA LYS A 337 19.31 17.02 -9.68
C LYS A 337 18.98 18.24 -8.82
N ASP A 338 18.13 18.08 -7.81
CA ASP A 338 17.73 19.14 -6.89
C ASP A 338 18.87 19.55 -5.97
N ALA A 339 19.70 18.59 -5.55
CA ALA A 339 20.91 18.87 -4.79
C ALA A 339 21.89 19.77 -5.56
N MET A 340 22.02 19.57 -6.88
CA MET A 340 22.80 20.46 -7.74
C MET A 340 22.17 21.86 -7.85
N LEU A 341 20.85 21.94 -8.03
CA LEU A 341 20.13 23.21 -8.14
C LEU A 341 20.24 24.04 -6.86
N ARG A 342 20.17 23.39 -5.68
CA ARG A 342 20.31 24.03 -4.37
C ARG A 342 21.78 24.23 -3.95
N ASN A 343 22.74 23.84 -4.79
CA ASN A 343 24.18 23.87 -4.52
C ASN A 343 24.62 23.05 -3.29
N ALA A 344 23.87 22.00 -2.91
CA ALA A 344 24.33 21.01 -1.95
C ALA A 344 25.47 20.15 -2.54
N ILE A 345 25.43 19.90 -3.86
CA ILE A 345 26.53 19.25 -4.61
C ILE A 345 27.10 20.25 -5.61
N ASN A 346 28.39 20.55 -5.50
CA ASN A 346 29.11 21.37 -6.46
C ASN A 346 29.82 20.47 -7.49
N THR A 347 29.25 20.40 -8.69
CA THR A 347 29.77 19.57 -9.78
C THR A 347 31.03 20.11 -10.44
N ARG A 348 31.40 21.38 -10.21
CA ARG A 348 32.65 21.97 -10.74
C ARG A 348 33.85 21.60 -9.87
N ASN A 349 33.64 21.58 -8.56
CA ASN A 349 34.71 21.34 -7.59
C ASN A 349 34.68 19.90 -7.03
N GLY A 350 33.66 19.11 -7.36
CA GLY A 350 33.53 17.74 -6.89
C GLY A 350 33.36 17.63 -5.38
N ASN A 351 32.60 18.54 -4.77
CA ASN A 351 32.46 18.60 -3.32
C ASN A 351 31.00 18.78 -2.85
N PHE A 352 30.73 18.40 -1.62
CA PHE A 352 29.47 18.61 -0.93
C PHE A 352 29.53 19.93 -0.16
N THR A 353 28.43 20.69 -0.15
CA THR A 353 28.30 21.92 0.63
C THR A 353 27.21 21.74 1.67
N ASP A 354 27.58 21.85 2.93
CA ASP A 354 26.62 21.95 4.02
C ASP A 354 25.89 23.29 3.90
N LEU A 355 24.60 23.25 3.60
CA LEU A 355 23.77 24.43 3.38
C LEU A 355 23.48 25.21 4.67
N GLN A 356 23.55 24.55 5.82
CA GLN A 356 23.37 25.15 7.13
C GLN A 356 24.63 25.90 7.59
N THR A 357 25.80 25.25 7.54
CA THR A 357 27.06 25.84 8.03
C THR A 357 27.87 26.56 6.96
N ARG A 358 27.52 26.37 5.68
CA ARG A 358 28.28 26.80 4.49
C ARG A 358 29.69 26.19 4.41
N ARG A 359 29.95 25.13 5.17
CA ARG A 359 31.19 24.37 5.09
C ARG A 359 31.19 23.49 3.84
N THR A 360 32.35 23.36 3.21
CA THR A 360 32.56 22.39 2.12
C THR A 360 33.20 21.13 2.68
N LEU A 361 32.72 19.99 2.21
CA LEU A 361 33.20 18.64 2.53
C LEU A 361 33.55 17.94 1.22
N SER A 362 34.57 17.09 1.23
CA SER A 362 34.77 16.14 0.13
C SER A 362 33.55 15.20 0.00
N LEU A 363 33.33 14.62 -1.18
CA LEU A 363 32.27 13.63 -1.34
C LEU A 363 32.51 12.41 -0.46
N ARG A 364 33.77 12.08 -0.16
CA ARG A 364 34.14 10.99 0.75
C ARG A 364 33.70 11.28 2.18
N GLU A 365 33.97 12.49 2.69
CA GLU A 365 33.53 12.91 4.02
C GLU A 365 32.01 12.92 4.12
N ALA A 366 31.32 13.51 3.13
CA ALA A 366 29.86 13.55 3.10
C ALA A 366 29.24 12.14 3.05
N TYR A 367 29.82 11.21 2.28
CA TYR A 367 29.41 9.80 2.28
C TYR A 367 29.63 9.13 3.65
N ASN A 368 30.80 9.33 4.25
CA ASN A 368 31.13 8.76 5.56
C ASN A 368 30.25 9.32 6.69
N GLU A 369 29.79 10.57 6.58
CA GLU A 369 28.86 11.17 7.54
C GLU A 369 27.41 10.74 7.31
N GLY A 370 27.11 10.11 6.16
CA GLY A 370 25.76 9.70 5.76
C GLY A 370 24.95 10.80 5.06
N LEU A 371 25.58 11.93 4.73
CA LEU A 371 24.99 13.05 3.99
C LEU A 371 24.79 12.72 2.50
N ILE A 372 25.57 11.78 1.96
CA ILE A 372 25.37 11.17 0.65
C ILE A 372 25.15 9.67 0.85
N SER A 373 23.92 9.21 0.72
CA SER A 373 23.55 7.81 0.84
C SER A 373 22.25 7.52 0.12
N LYS A 374 22.22 6.53 -0.77
CA LYS A 374 20.97 6.07 -1.40
C LYS A 374 19.98 5.49 -0.37
N PRO A 375 18.68 5.46 -0.70
CA PRO A 375 17.68 4.71 0.07
C PRO A 375 18.12 3.25 0.23
N SER A 376 17.90 2.69 1.42
CA SER A 376 18.35 1.33 1.79
C SER A 376 17.18 0.34 1.82
N THR A 377 17.48 -0.95 1.76
CA THR A 377 16.49 -2.01 2.04
C THR A 377 16.29 -2.21 3.55
N LEU A 378 15.24 -2.93 3.95
CA LEU A 378 15.02 -3.30 5.36
C LEU A 378 16.21 -4.10 5.92
N THR A 379 16.79 -4.98 5.09
CA THR A 379 17.97 -5.77 5.47
C THR A 379 19.21 -4.90 5.69
N GLU A 380 19.45 -3.92 4.82
CA GLU A 380 20.60 -3.01 4.96
C GLU A 380 20.46 -2.09 6.17
N MET A 381 19.24 -1.64 6.48
CA MET A 381 18.96 -0.86 7.70
C MET A 381 19.28 -1.65 8.96
N LEU A 382 18.91 -2.93 9.00
CA LEU A 382 19.24 -3.81 10.12
C LEU A 382 20.75 -4.04 10.25
N GLU A 383 21.45 -4.31 9.13
CA GLU A 383 22.91 -4.52 9.14
C GLU A 383 23.73 -3.32 9.62
N LYS A 384 23.20 -2.12 9.42
CA LYS A 384 23.82 -0.86 9.83
C LYS A 384 23.42 -0.45 11.26
N ASP A 385 22.65 -1.27 11.97
CA ASP A 385 22.05 -0.96 13.28
C ASP A 385 21.25 0.36 13.27
N LEU A 386 20.55 0.63 12.16
CA LEU A 386 19.73 1.84 11.96
C LEU A 386 18.23 1.61 12.21
N ILE A 387 17.89 0.53 12.92
CA ILE A 387 16.54 0.22 13.40
C ILE A 387 16.61 0.17 14.92
N ASP A 388 15.79 0.96 15.59
CA ASP A 388 15.75 0.96 17.06
C ASP A 388 14.82 -0.12 17.64
N SER A 389 14.84 -0.27 18.96
CA SER A 389 14.02 -1.26 19.69
C SER A 389 12.51 -1.02 19.57
N THR A 390 12.10 0.15 19.09
CA THR A 390 10.69 0.52 18.84
C THR A 390 10.32 0.41 17.37
N ASN A 391 11.13 -0.28 16.56
CA ASN A 391 10.93 -0.49 15.13
C ASN A 391 10.90 0.81 14.29
N HIS A 392 11.56 1.88 14.76
CA HIS A 392 11.73 3.09 13.97
C HIS A 392 13.07 3.07 13.22
N PHE A 393 13.06 3.66 12.03
CA PHE A 393 14.22 3.77 11.15
C PHE A 393 14.94 5.09 11.40
N ILE A 394 16.26 5.02 11.57
CA ILE A 394 17.09 6.17 11.86
C ILE A 394 17.80 6.59 10.58
N ASP A 395 17.51 7.80 10.10
CA ASP A 395 18.30 8.37 9.02
C ASP A 395 19.66 8.83 9.57
N ARG A 396 20.74 8.21 9.10
CA ARG A 396 22.10 8.57 9.51
C ARG A 396 22.45 10.02 9.18
N GLY A 397 21.95 10.57 8.08
CA GLY A 397 22.30 11.91 7.64
C GLY A 397 21.58 12.99 8.45
N THR A 398 20.25 12.91 8.52
CA THR A 398 19.41 13.91 9.21
C THR A 398 19.27 13.65 10.72
N LYS A 399 19.61 12.43 11.18
CA LYS A 399 19.42 11.94 12.56
C LYS A 399 17.96 11.84 13.00
N HIS A 400 17.02 11.96 12.07
CA HIS A 400 15.60 11.80 12.36
C HIS A 400 15.22 10.32 12.51
N ARG A 401 14.23 10.08 13.37
CA ARG A 401 13.59 8.78 13.56
C ARG A 401 12.29 8.79 12.78
N HIS A 402 12.06 7.73 12.02
CA HIS A 402 10.93 7.61 11.12
C HIS A 402 10.17 6.30 11.39
N THR A 403 8.85 6.35 11.32
CA THR A 403 8.05 5.15 11.05
C THR A 403 8.40 4.58 9.66
N ILE A 404 7.94 3.37 9.34
CA ILE A 404 8.21 2.80 8.01
C ILE A 404 7.66 3.69 6.87
N LEU A 405 6.47 4.26 7.07
CA LEU A 405 5.82 5.13 6.09
C LEU A 405 6.57 6.45 5.90
N GLU A 406 7.01 7.06 7.00
CA GLU A 406 7.84 8.26 6.96
C GLU A 406 9.19 7.97 6.32
N ALA A 407 9.78 6.80 6.58
CA ALA A 407 11.08 6.42 6.04
C ALA A 407 11.02 6.21 4.51
N ILE A 408 9.92 5.66 3.99
CA ILE A 408 9.68 5.56 2.55
C ILE A 408 9.49 6.96 1.96
N ALA A 409 8.61 7.78 2.56
CA ALA A 409 8.32 9.12 2.07
C ALA A 409 9.55 10.05 2.08
N ALA A 410 10.41 9.91 3.09
CA ALA A 410 11.64 10.68 3.24
C ALA A 410 12.79 10.16 2.35
N GLY A 411 12.63 9.02 1.65
CA GLY A 411 13.70 8.43 0.85
C GLY A 411 14.83 7.80 1.68
N VAL A 412 14.52 7.32 2.87
CA VAL A 412 15.44 6.52 3.71
C VAL A 412 15.34 5.05 3.32
N LEU A 413 14.12 4.57 3.03
CA LEU A 413 13.84 3.21 2.56
C LEU A 413 13.54 3.20 1.06
N ASP A 414 14.13 2.24 0.35
CA ASP A 414 13.82 1.97 -1.05
C ASP A 414 12.61 1.03 -1.14
N ALA A 415 11.48 1.57 -1.59
CA ALA A 415 10.23 0.81 -1.63
C ALA A 415 10.14 -0.19 -2.79
N GLU A 416 10.96 -0.03 -3.83
CA GLU A 416 10.89 -0.81 -5.08
C GLU A 416 11.82 -2.03 -5.08
N VAL A 417 12.88 -2.02 -4.26
CA VAL A 417 13.80 -3.15 -4.21
C VAL A 417 13.10 -4.38 -3.66
N ARG A 418 13.05 -5.44 -4.46
CA ARG A 418 12.50 -6.74 -4.07
C ARG A 418 13.41 -7.48 -3.09
N HIS A 419 12.97 -7.64 -1.84
CA HIS A 419 13.77 -8.30 -0.79
C HIS A 419 12.92 -8.95 0.32
N ILE A 420 11.60 -8.86 0.27
CA ILE A 420 10.67 -9.51 1.20
C ILE A 420 10.23 -10.82 0.55
N VAL A 421 10.32 -11.93 1.28
CA VAL A 421 9.91 -13.25 0.78
C VAL A 421 8.46 -13.50 1.17
N ASP A 422 7.63 -13.74 0.16
CA ASP A 422 6.27 -14.26 0.32
C ASP A 422 6.34 -15.81 0.30
N PRO A 423 6.15 -16.48 1.45
CA PRO A 423 6.21 -17.94 1.50
C PRO A 423 5.01 -18.62 0.82
N ASP A 424 3.89 -17.92 0.68
CA ASP A 424 2.66 -18.46 0.10
C ASP A 424 2.74 -18.50 -1.42
N GLU A 425 3.16 -17.39 -2.03
CA GLU A 425 3.33 -17.30 -3.48
C GLU A 425 4.72 -17.77 -3.96
N LYS A 426 5.66 -17.99 -3.02
CA LYS A 426 7.07 -18.33 -3.29
C LYS A 426 7.75 -17.28 -4.17
N ASP A 427 7.43 -16.02 -3.93
CA ASP A 427 7.97 -14.87 -4.65
C ASP A 427 8.78 -13.98 -3.69
N VAL A 428 9.68 -13.18 -4.24
CA VAL A 428 10.41 -12.15 -3.50
C VAL A 428 9.92 -10.80 -3.98
N ILE A 429 9.16 -10.10 -3.15
CA ILE A 429 8.44 -8.86 -3.47
C ILE A 429 9.11 -7.62 -2.86
N SER A 430 8.70 -6.45 -3.31
CA SER A 430 9.17 -5.14 -2.79
C SER A 430 8.41 -4.71 -1.54
N ILE A 431 8.85 -3.63 -0.88
CA ILE A 431 8.07 -3.04 0.23
C ILE A 431 6.71 -2.57 -0.29
N ALA A 432 6.70 -1.92 -1.47
CA ALA A 432 5.46 -1.38 -2.02
C ALA A 432 4.40 -2.47 -2.22
N GLU A 433 4.81 -3.56 -2.87
CA GLU A 433 3.96 -4.72 -3.11
C GLU A 433 3.60 -5.46 -1.82
N ALA A 434 4.52 -5.59 -0.87
CA ALA A 434 4.23 -6.23 0.40
C ALA A 434 3.19 -5.45 1.23
N MET A 435 3.22 -4.12 1.20
CA MET A 435 2.23 -3.29 1.89
C MET A 435 0.85 -3.37 1.21
N GLU A 436 0.82 -3.36 -0.12
CA GLU A 436 -0.41 -3.53 -0.90
C GLU A 436 -1.07 -4.89 -0.65
N ARG A 437 -0.26 -5.96 -0.59
CA ARG A 437 -0.73 -7.32 -0.30
C ARG A 437 -1.07 -7.55 1.18
N GLY A 438 -0.67 -6.64 2.07
CA GLY A 438 -0.84 -6.78 3.52
C GLY A 438 0.18 -7.69 4.21
N ILE A 439 1.23 -8.09 3.49
CA ILE A 439 2.37 -8.87 4.04
C ILE A 439 3.26 -7.98 4.90
N LEU A 440 3.27 -6.66 4.68
CA LEU A 440 3.99 -5.69 5.50
C LEU A 440 3.04 -4.65 6.08
N GLY A 441 2.95 -4.62 7.40
CA GLY A 441 2.11 -3.66 8.13
C GLY A 441 2.70 -2.26 8.19
N ALA A 442 1.84 -1.27 8.46
CA ALA A 442 2.26 0.12 8.71
C ALA A 442 3.11 0.28 9.98
N ASP A 443 3.05 -0.69 10.90
CA ASP A 443 3.92 -0.78 12.07
C ASP A 443 5.31 -1.38 11.76
N GLY A 444 5.56 -1.74 10.50
CA GLY A 444 6.83 -2.29 10.02
C GLY A 444 7.05 -3.76 10.37
N LYS A 445 6.00 -4.52 10.69
CA LYS A 445 6.08 -5.97 10.88
C LYS A 445 5.67 -6.72 9.62
N ILE A 446 6.26 -7.90 9.45
CA ILE A 446 5.87 -8.85 8.39
C ILE A 446 4.75 -9.73 8.93
N ILE A 447 3.63 -9.77 8.22
CA ILE A 447 2.40 -10.47 8.59
C ILE A 447 2.24 -11.68 7.66
N LEU A 448 2.16 -12.87 8.25
CA LEU A 448 1.80 -14.09 7.53
C LEU A 448 0.39 -14.50 7.96
N GLU A 449 -0.63 -14.01 7.25
CA GLU A 449 -2.04 -14.18 7.63
C GLU A 449 -2.44 -15.65 7.77
N LYS A 450 -2.03 -16.54 6.85
CA LYS A 450 -2.36 -17.97 6.92
C LYS A 450 -1.75 -18.67 8.14
N GLN A 451 -0.64 -18.15 8.65
CA GLN A 451 0.04 -18.68 9.83
C GLN A 451 -0.39 -17.98 11.12
N GLN A 452 -1.15 -16.89 11.02
CA GLN A 452 -1.51 -16.00 12.15
C GLN A 452 -0.27 -15.58 12.95
N LYS A 453 0.80 -15.21 12.24
CA LYS A 453 2.08 -14.80 12.82
C LYS A 453 2.51 -13.43 12.30
N GLU A 454 3.09 -12.66 13.20
CA GLU A 454 3.77 -11.41 12.89
C GLU A 454 5.25 -11.53 13.26
N PHE A 455 6.11 -10.93 12.45
CA PHE A 455 7.56 -10.93 12.67
C PHE A 455 8.08 -9.50 12.64
N THR A 456 8.87 -9.14 13.63
CA THR A 456 9.71 -7.94 13.57
C THR A 456 10.77 -8.10 12.48
N ILE A 457 11.36 -7.00 12.00
CA ILE A 457 12.41 -7.06 10.96
C ILE A 457 13.58 -7.98 11.35
N PRO A 458 14.12 -7.93 12.60
CA PRO A 458 15.16 -8.87 13.01
C PRO A 458 14.71 -10.34 13.04
N GLU A 459 13.47 -10.62 13.39
CA GLU A 459 12.90 -11.98 13.37
C GLU A 459 12.72 -12.47 11.93
N ALA A 460 12.18 -11.63 11.07
CA ALA A 460 11.98 -11.92 9.65
C ALA A 460 13.30 -12.28 8.94
N VAL A 461 14.42 -11.60 9.26
CA VAL A 461 15.74 -11.99 8.74
C VAL A 461 16.16 -13.38 9.23
N ARG A 462 15.92 -13.72 10.50
CA ARG A 462 16.27 -15.04 11.05
C ARG A 462 15.44 -16.17 10.45
N GLU A 463 14.17 -15.90 10.19
CA GLU A 463 13.22 -16.85 9.59
C GLU A 463 13.32 -16.91 8.06
N GLY A 464 14.21 -16.11 7.44
CA GLY A 464 14.40 -16.08 6.00
C GLY A 464 13.28 -15.38 5.21
N LEU A 465 12.42 -14.62 5.89
CA LEU A 465 11.37 -13.78 5.29
C LEU A 465 11.93 -12.49 4.68
N LEU A 466 13.18 -12.14 5.01
CA LEU A 466 13.92 -11.05 4.41
C LEU A 466 15.22 -11.58 3.83
N THR A 467 15.41 -11.38 2.53
CA THR A 467 16.62 -11.85 1.82
C THR A 467 17.54 -10.69 1.50
N LYS A 468 18.85 -10.94 1.58
CA LYS A 468 19.84 -9.97 1.10
C LYS A 468 19.86 -10.03 -0.41
N ARG A 469 19.31 -9.02 -1.07
CA ARG A 469 19.56 -8.86 -2.50
C ARG A 469 20.90 -8.19 -2.71
N VAL A 470 21.85 -8.92 -3.27
CA VAL A 470 23.04 -8.32 -3.89
C VAL A 470 22.54 -7.70 -5.19
N ARG A 471 22.46 -6.36 -5.25
CA ARG A 471 22.30 -5.67 -6.53
C ARG A 471 23.50 -6.09 -7.38
N HIS A 472 23.27 -6.95 -8.36
CA HIS A 472 24.28 -7.17 -9.39
C HIS A 472 24.29 -5.89 -10.21
N SER A 473 25.35 -5.13 -10.04
CA SER A 473 25.64 -4.02 -10.93
C SER A 473 25.95 -4.60 -12.30
N ILE A 474 25.60 -3.91 -13.39
CA ILE A 474 26.15 -4.27 -14.72
C ILE A 474 27.68 -4.11 -14.77
N PHE A 475 28.27 -3.55 -13.71
CA PHE A 475 29.70 -3.40 -13.52
C PHE A 475 30.33 -4.52 -12.64
N ASP A 476 29.56 -5.50 -12.16
CA ASP A 476 30.06 -6.69 -11.43
C ASP A 476 30.59 -7.79 -12.36
#